data_AF-A0AAF0CEE6-F1
#
_entry.id   AF-A0AAF0CEE6-F1
#
_cell.length_a   1.000
_cell.length_b   1.000
_cell.length_c   1.000
_cell.angle_alpha   90.00
_cell.angle_beta   90.00
_cell.angle_gamma   90.00
#
_symmetry.space_group_name_H-M   'P 1'
#
loop_
_entity.id
_entity.type
_entity.pdbx_description
1 polymer ?
#
loop_
_entity_poly.entity_id
_entity_poly.type
_entity_poly.pdbx_seq_one_letter_code
_entity_poly.pdbx_strand_id
1 'polypeptide(L)'
;MTTEEVRRIFEELIGREKYEKFISALHNPSRTRGRMKFWQEKLWNQFCSETGYPETSYEDITKLFDYCLIHNQEFRADIVPVVYGTFEQEPKEKQFIKDNNFPYAALQVKRGGPAEAETETTVKYCIECRKAYKSVWPTLCSNTAVITEKF
;
A
#
# COMPACT_ATOMS: atom_id res chain seq x y z
N MET A 1 2.82 28.71 2.49
CA MET A 1 2.12 27.88 1.49
C MET A 1 1.16 26.97 2.22
N THR A 2 -0.10 26.90 1.79
CA THR A 2 -1.06 25.92 2.33
C THR A 2 -0.73 24.52 1.81
N THR A 3 -1.32 23.49 2.43
CA THR A 3 -1.12 22.10 2.01
C THR A 3 -1.56 21.88 0.56
N GLU A 4 -2.67 22.49 0.15
CA GLU A 4 -3.19 22.42 -1.22
C GLU A 4 -2.26 23.11 -2.22
N GLU A 5 -1.67 24.25 -1.85
CA GLU A 5 -0.69 24.94 -2.69
C GLU A 5 0.57 24.11 -2.89
N VAL A 6 1.09 23.50 -1.81
CA VAL A 6 2.25 22.60 -1.89
C VAL A 6 1.96 21.43 -2.83
N ARG A 7 0.81 20.76 -2.66
CA ARG A 7 0.39 19.64 -3.51
C ARG A 7 0.31 20.04 -4.98
N ARG A 8 -0.35 21.17 -5.28
CA ARG A 8 -0.51 21.67 -6.65
C ARG A 8 0.82 21.99 -7.31
N ILE A 9 1.67 22.77 -6.63
CA ILE A 9 2.97 23.19 -7.18
C ILE A 9 3.88 21.97 -7.35
N PHE A 10 3.83 21.01 -6.41
CA PHE A 10 4.56 19.77 -6.53
C PHE A 10 4.11 18.95 -7.74
N GLU A 11 2.79 18.79 -7.96
CA GLU A 11 2.24 18.10 -9.14
C GLU A 11 2.64 18.79 -10.44
N GLU A 12 2.52 20.11 -10.51
CA GLU A 12 2.93 20.92 -11.68
C GLU A 12 4.41 20.74 -12.01
N LEU A 13 5.27 20.69 -10.99
CA LEU A 13 6.71 20.55 -11.17
C LEU A 13 7.12 19.18 -11.71
N ILE A 14 6.65 18.10 -11.09
CA ILE A 14 7.13 16.74 -11.41
C ILE A 14 6.30 16.06 -12.52
N GLY A 15 5.12 16.59 -12.81
CA GLY A 15 4.14 16.04 -13.72
C GLY A 15 3.26 14.97 -13.06
N ARG A 16 2.02 14.89 -13.53
CA ARG A 16 0.96 14.06 -12.92
C ARG A 16 1.32 12.59 -12.74
N GLU A 17 1.91 11.94 -13.74
CA GLU A 17 2.27 10.52 -13.64
C GLU A 17 3.26 10.24 -12.50
N LYS A 18 4.30 11.09 -12.36
CA LYS A 18 5.27 10.96 -11.28
C LYS A 18 4.65 11.29 -9.93
N TYR A 19 3.74 12.25 -9.90
CA TYR A 19 2.99 12.61 -8.71
C TYR A 19 2.12 11.45 -8.21
N GLU A 20 1.33 10.82 -9.09
CA GLU A 20 0.51 9.65 -8.73
C GLU A 20 1.37 8.49 -8.20
N LYS A 21 2.54 8.26 -8.83
CA LYS A 21 3.51 7.27 -8.37
C LYS A 21 4.10 7.64 -7.02
N PHE A 22 4.43 8.91 -6.79
CA PHE A 22 4.97 9.42 -5.53
C PHE A 22 4.01 9.16 -4.37
N ILE A 23 2.74 9.55 -4.53
CA ILE A 23 1.70 9.38 -3.51
C ILE A 23 1.41 7.90 -3.27
N SER A 24 1.29 7.10 -4.33
CA SER A 24 1.06 5.65 -4.21
C SER A 24 2.20 4.94 -3.48
N ALA A 25 3.45 5.32 -3.76
CA ALA A 25 4.61 4.77 -3.07
C ALA A 25 4.71 5.24 -1.62
N LEU A 26 4.21 6.45 -1.32
CA LEU A 26 4.08 6.95 0.03
C LEU A 26 3.08 6.10 0.82
N HIS A 27 1.95 5.69 0.26
CA HIS A 27 0.94 4.91 1.03
C HIS A 27 1.13 3.39 1.00
N ASN A 28 2.20 2.88 0.37
CA ASN A 28 2.42 1.44 0.28
C ASN A 28 2.90 0.85 1.63
N PRO A 29 2.20 -0.16 2.18
CA PRO A 29 2.48 -0.77 3.48
C PRO A 29 3.78 -1.58 3.57
N SER A 30 4.62 -1.66 2.52
CA SER A 30 6.01 -2.16 2.61
C SER A 30 6.94 -1.23 3.42
N ARG A 31 6.36 -0.50 4.37
CA ARG A 31 6.80 0.77 4.97
C ARG A 31 7.40 0.61 6.36
N THR A 32 7.86 -0.60 6.71
CA THR A 32 8.53 -0.92 8.00
C THR A 32 9.80 -0.13 8.30
N ARG A 33 10.16 0.91 7.52
CA ARG A 33 11.42 1.67 7.65
C ARG A 33 11.27 3.17 7.82
N GLY A 34 10.06 3.73 7.87
CA GLY A 34 9.87 5.17 8.17
C GLY A 34 10.66 6.12 7.26
N ARG A 35 10.81 5.80 5.97
CA ARG A 35 11.64 6.56 5.02
C ARG A 35 11.10 6.53 3.60
N MET A 36 11.41 7.56 2.83
CA MET A 36 11.13 7.64 1.40
C MET A 36 12.05 6.72 0.59
N LYS A 37 11.65 6.38 -0.64
CA LYS A 37 12.58 5.80 -1.62
C LYS A 37 13.52 6.89 -2.14
N PHE A 38 14.72 6.52 -2.55
CA PHE A 38 15.70 7.46 -3.10
C PHE A 38 15.15 8.36 -4.22
N TRP A 39 14.31 7.83 -5.12
CA TRP A 39 13.70 8.63 -6.17
C TRP A 39 12.63 9.59 -5.63
N GLN A 40 11.92 9.25 -4.55
CA GLN A 40 10.98 10.15 -3.89
C GLN A 40 11.73 11.29 -3.19
N GLU A 41 12.82 10.97 -2.48
CA GLU A 41 13.71 11.97 -1.87
C GLU A 41 14.25 12.94 -2.92
N LYS A 42 14.71 12.44 -4.07
CA LYS A 42 15.16 13.30 -5.17
C LYS A 42 14.09 14.28 -5.67
N LEU A 43 12.87 13.80 -5.88
CA LEU A 43 11.76 14.65 -6.31
C LEU A 43 11.40 15.69 -5.25
N TRP A 44 11.36 15.29 -3.98
CA TRP A 44 11.08 16.20 -2.88
C TRP A 44 12.17 17.26 -2.71
N ASN A 45 13.43 16.86 -2.75
CA ASN A 45 14.56 17.79 -2.64
C ASN A 45 14.62 18.76 -3.82
N GLN A 46 14.27 18.31 -5.03
CA GLN A 46 14.12 19.18 -6.19
C GLN A 46 13.06 20.26 -5.92
N PHE A 47 11.88 19.85 -5.44
CA PHE A 47 10.81 20.78 -5.08
C PHE A 47 11.24 21.79 -4.01
N CYS A 48 11.87 21.34 -2.92
CA CYS A 48 12.40 22.23 -1.88
C CYS A 48 13.41 23.23 -2.44
N SER A 49 14.32 22.78 -3.31
CA SER A 49 15.33 23.64 -3.94
C SER A 49 14.72 24.69 -4.88
N GLU A 50 13.68 24.35 -5.62
CA GLU A 50 13.06 25.25 -6.60
C GLU A 50 12.10 26.26 -5.97
N THR A 51 11.42 25.87 -4.89
CA THR A 51 10.40 26.69 -4.24
C THR A 51 10.89 27.39 -2.98
N GLY A 52 12.05 27.01 -2.45
CA GLY A 52 12.51 27.42 -1.13
C GLY A 52 11.71 26.81 0.03
N TYR A 53 10.91 25.77 -0.23
CA TYR A 53 10.14 25.09 0.81
C TYR A 53 11.09 24.44 1.83
N PRO A 54 10.84 24.59 3.14
CA PRO A 54 11.75 24.10 4.17
C PRO A 54 11.92 22.59 4.13
N GLU A 55 13.11 22.13 4.52
CA GLU A 55 13.37 20.71 4.74
C GLU A 55 12.37 20.16 5.77
N THR A 56 11.74 19.05 5.44
CA THR A 56 10.60 18.52 6.18
C THR A 56 10.84 17.06 6.50
N SER A 57 10.40 16.63 7.70
CA SER A 57 10.51 15.24 8.10
C SER A 57 9.65 14.34 7.22
N TYR A 58 10.00 13.05 7.19
CA TYR A 58 9.21 12.05 6.49
C TYR A 58 7.75 12.00 6.99
N GLU A 59 7.56 12.15 8.29
CA GLU A 59 6.26 12.18 8.95
C GLU A 59 5.42 13.36 8.44
N ASP A 60 6.03 14.53 8.32
CA ASP A 60 5.35 15.73 7.85
C ASP A 60 5.03 15.65 6.36
N ILE A 61 5.94 15.13 5.54
CA ILE A 61 5.66 14.83 4.13
C ILE A 61 4.49 13.84 4.01
N THR A 62 4.47 12.82 4.87
CA THR A 62 3.38 11.85 4.89
C THR A 62 2.04 12.50 5.22
N LYS A 63 2.00 13.42 6.19
CA LYS A 63 0.80 14.19 6.53
C LYS A 63 0.37 15.13 5.40
N LEU A 64 1.32 15.83 4.78
CA LEU A 64 1.06 16.71 3.63
C LEU A 64 0.37 15.95 2.50
N PHE A 65 0.70 14.67 2.31
CA PHE A 65 0.17 13.84 1.25
C PHE A 65 -0.82 12.76 1.74
N ASP A 66 -1.43 12.94 2.91
CA ASP A 66 -2.41 12.00 3.48
C ASP A 66 -3.82 12.18 2.92
N TYR A 67 -3.95 12.05 1.61
CA TYR A 67 -5.20 12.28 0.89
C TYR A 67 -5.37 11.36 -0.32
N CYS A 68 -6.62 11.20 -0.76
CA CYS A 68 -6.99 10.41 -1.92
C CYS A 68 -6.78 11.21 -3.22
N LEU A 69 -5.95 10.67 -4.12
CA LEU A 69 -5.71 11.20 -5.46
C LEU A 69 -6.98 11.32 -6.32
N ILE A 70 -7.97 10.44 -6.12
CA ILE A 70 -9.16 10.36 -6.97
C ILE A 70 -10.20 11.39 -6.53
N HIS A 71 -10.48 11.46 -5.23
CA HIS A 71 -11.57 12.27 -4.68
C HIS A 71 -11.07 13.59 -4.06
N ASN A 72 -9.76 13.80 -3.99
CA ASN A 72 -9.11 14.95 -3.36
C ASN A 72 -9.60 15.20 -1.91
N GLN A 73 -9.73 14.12 -1.14
CA GLN A 73 -10.20 14.14 0.24
C GLN A 73 -9.17 13.50 1.16
N GLU A 74 -9.08 14.00 2.39
CA GLU A 74 -8.22 13.42 3.41
C GLU A 74 -8.57 11.97 3.71
N PHE A 75 -7.55 11.19 4.04
CA PHE A 75 -7.75 9.83 4.49
C PHE A 75 -8.22 9.78 5.94
N ARG A 76 -9.09 8.80 6.23
CA ARG A 76 -9.51 8.40 7.57
C ARG A 76 -9.04 6.98 7.85
N ALA A 77 -8.77 6.69 9.10
CA ALA A 77 -8.45 5.33 9.55
C ALA A 77 -9.73 4.48 9.63
N ASP A 78 -9.65 3.23 9.18
CA ASP A 78 -10.62 2.16 9.47
C ASP A 78 -9.89 0.98 10.05
N ILE A 79 -10.67 0.14 10.71
CA ILE A 79 -10.26 -1.22 11.02
C ILE A 79 -11.04 -2.14 10.07
N VAL A 80 -10.31 -2.99 9.35
CA VAL A 80 -10.90 -4.00 8.46
C VAL A 80 -10.41 -5.39 8.81
N PRO A 81 -11.26 -6.43 8.70
CA PRO A 81 -10.83 -7.79 8.94
C PRO A 81 -9.83 -8.22 7.86
N VAL A 82 -8.78 -8.92 8.26
CA VAL A 82 -7.85 -9.55 7.31
C VAL A 82 -8.39 -10.92 6.94
N VAL A 83 -8.77 -11.09 5.68
CA VAL A 83 -9.19 -12.39 5.15
C VAL A 83 -7.96 -13.05 4.51
N TYR A 84 -7.43 -14.06 5.19
CA TYR A 84 -6.34 -14.86 4.65
C TYR A 84 -6.88 -15.91 3.68
N GLY A 85 -6.57 -15.77 2.39
CA GLY A 85 -6.70 -16.85 1.43
C GLY A 85 -5.45 -17.72 1.47
N THR A 86 -5.58 -19.01 1.77
CA THR A 86 -4.46 -19.95 1.63
C THR A 86 -4.28 -20.29 0.16
N PHE A 87 -3.07 -20.09 -0.38
CA PHE A 87 -2.69 -20.78 -1.61
C PHE A 87 -2.59 -22.28 -1.29
N GLU A 88 -3.26 -23.11 -2.10
CA GLU A 88 -3.19 -24.58 -2.00
C GLU A 88 -1.74 -25.03 -1.77
N GLN A 89 -1.54 -25.97 -0.83
CA GLN A 89 -0.23 -26.59 -0.65
C GLN A 89 0.21 -27.22 -1.98
N GLU A 90 1.40 -26.87 -2.48
CA GLU A 90 1.96 -27.55 -3.65
C GLU A 90 2.03 -29.07 -3.36
N PRO A 91 1.54 -29.93 -4.28
CA PRO A 91 1.66 -31.37 -4.14
C PRO A 91 3.12 -31.79 -3.90
N LYS A 92 3.33 -32.77 -3.01
CA LYS A 92 4.66 -33.26 -2.61
C LYS A 92 5.56 -33.63 -3.80
N GLU A 93 4.96 -34.10 -4.90
CA GLU A 93 5.66 -34.43 -6.15
C GLU A 93 6.34 -33.22 -6.80
N LYS A 94 5.70 -32.04 -6.79
CA LYS A 94 6.30 -30.80 -7.32
C LYS A 94 7.47 -30.32 -6.47
N GLN A 95 7.37 -30.50 -5.15
CA GLN A 95 8.46 -30.22 -4.22
C GLN A 95 9.66 -31.15 -4.49
N PHE A 96 9.42 -32.45 -4.65
CA PHE A 96 10.45 -33.44 -4.97
C PHE A 96 11.16 -33.16 -6.30
N ILE A 97 10.43 -32.74 -7.33
CA ILE A 97 11.00 -32.38 -8.64
C ILE A 97 11.92 -31.16 -8.52
N LYS A 98 11.53 -30.13 -7.75
CA LYS A 98 12.35 -28.93 -7.53
C LYS A 98 13.66 -29.30 -6.81
N ASP A 99 13.56 -30.06 -5.73
CA ASP A 99 14.71 -30.38 -4.88
C ASP A 99 15.72 -31.30 -5.61
N ASN A 100 15.26 -32.20 -6.48
CA ASN A 100 16.16 -33.12 -7.20
C ASN A 100 16.66 -32.60 -8.55
N ASN A 101 15.84 -31.88 -9.31
CA ASN A 101 16.24 -31.44 -10.66
C ASN A 101 16.88 -30.05 -10.67
N PHE A 102 16.65 -29.22 -9.65
CA PHE A 102 17.15 -27.84 -9.59
C PHE A 102 17.75 -27.47 -8.22
N PRO A 103 18.73 -28.24 -7.70
CA PRO A 103 19.21 -28.11 -6.32
C PRO A 103 19.90 -26.78 -5.99
N TYR A 104 20.34 -26.03 -7.01
CA TYR A 104 21.01 -24.73 -6.85
C TYR A 104 20.15 -23.53 -7.24
N ALA A 105 18.94 -23.76 -7.74
CA ALA A 105 18.03 -22.65 -8.02
C ALA A 105 17.50 -22.14 -6.67
N ALA A 106 17.73 -20.86 -6.35
CA ALA A 106 17.17 -20.21 -5.17
C ALA A 106 15.66 -19.95 -5.32
N LEU A 107 14.90 -21.00 -5.66
CA LEU A 107 13.45 -21.04 -5.69
C LEU A 107 12.91 -21.15 -4.27
N GLN A 108 13.40 -20.30 -3.37
CA GLN A 108 12.67 -20.07 -2.13
C GLN A 108 11.41 -19.32 -2.50
N VAL A 109 10.32 -20.07 -2.71
CA VAL A 109 9.00 -19.53 -2.51
C VAL A 109 9.02 -19.10 -1.04
N LYS A 110 9.14 -17.80 -0.76
CA LYS A 110 8.91 -17.27 0.58
C LYS A 110 7.47 -17.65 0.92
N ARG A 111 7.31 -18.80 1.56
CA ARG A 111 6.06 -19.18 2.20
C ARG A 111 5.89 -18.13 3.28
N GLY A 112 4.78 -17.39 3.23
CA GLY A 112 4.33 -16.70 4.43
C GLY A 112 4.27 -17.78 5.50
N GLY A 113 5.10 -17.65 6.54
CA GLY A 113 4.93 -18.48 7.72
C GLY A 113 3.52 -18.28 8.28
N PRO A 114 3.10 -19.03 9.30
CA PRO A 114 1.96 -18.61 10.09
C PRO A 114 2.33 -17.25 10.68
N ALA A 115 1.92 -16.17 10.01
CA ALA A 115 1.76 -14.91 10.69
C ALA A 115 0.78 -15.23 11.81
N GLU A 116 1.08 -14.84 13.04
CA GLU A 116 0.02 -14.63 14.02
C GLU A 116 -1.05 -13.86 13.26
N ALA A 117 -2.18 -14.51 13.01
CA ALA A 117 -3.13 -14.04 12.02
C ALA A 117 -3.74 -12.78 12.63
N GLU A 118 -3.20 -11.61 12.28
CA GLU A 118 -3.82 -10.33 12.56
C GLU A 118 -5.25 -10.45 12.04
N THR A 119 -6.22 -10.53 12.94
CA THR A 119 -7.63 -10.68 12.54
C THR A 119 -8.13 -9.40 11.90
N GLU A 120 -7.48 -8.27 12.20
CA GLU A 120 -7.83 -6.94 11.77
C GLU A 120 -6.57 -6.13 11.46
N THR A 121 -6.67 -5.22 10.49
CA THR A 121 -5.60 -4.28 10.17
C THR A 121 -6.16 -2.88 9.99
N THR A 122 -5.34 -1.88 10.31
CA THR A 122 -5.72 -0.47 10.12
C THR A 122 -5.45 -0.07 8.68
N VAL A 123 -6.49 0.39 7.98
CA VAL A 123 -6.41 0.89 6.61
C VAL A 123 -6.77 2.37 6.54
N LYS A 124 -6.26 3.05 5.53
CA LYS A 124 -6.61 4.44 5.22
C LYS A 124 -7.54 4.48 4.02
N TYR A 125 -8.62 5.28 4.11
CA TYR A 125 -9.60 5.43 3.04
C TYR A 125 -10.16 6.85 3.01
N CYS A 126 -10.62 7.32 1.84
CA CYS A 126 -11.50 8.48 1.78
C CYS A 126 -12.96 8.03 1.78
N ILE A 127 -13.87 8.91 2.21
CA ILE A 127 -15.28 8.59 2.43
C ILE A 127 -15.93 8.02 1.17
N GLU A 128 -15.64 8.61 0.01
CA GLU A 128 -16.21 8.16 -1.26
C GLU A 128 -15.68 6.78 -1.69
N CYS A 129 -14.36 6.51 -1.54
CA CYS A 129 -13.81 5.17 -1.76
C CYS A 129 -14.46 4.13 -0.84
N ARG A 130 -14.75 4.49 0.42
CA ARG A 130 -15.39 3.56 1.37
C ARG A 130 -16.85 3.30 1.04
N LYS A 131 -17.59 4.30 0.59
CA LYS A 131 -18.96 4.12 0.07
C LYS A 131 -18.97 3.18 -1.14
N ALA A 132 -18.08 3.41 -2.10
CA ALA A 132 -17.93 2.57 -3.29
C ALA A 132 -17.53 1.13 -2.93
N TYR A 133 -16.61 0.95 -1.98
CA TYR A 133 -16.25 -0.38 -1.50
C TYR A 133 -17.46 -1.11 -0.88
N LYS A 134 -18.23 -0.43 -0.02
CA LYS A 134 -19.41 -1.01 0.65
C LYS A 134 -20.54 -1.36 -0.32
N SER A 135 -20.68 -0.65 -1.44
CA SER A 135 -21.69 -1.00 -2.45
C SER A 135 -21.32 -2.22 -3.28
N VAL A 136 -20.01 -2.50 -3.43
CA VAL A 136 -19.49 -3.65 -4.21
C VAL A 136 -19.16 -4.87 -3.34
N TRP A 137 -18.88 -4.68 -2.04
CA TRP A 137 -18.53 -5.78 -1.13
C TRP A 137 -19.57 -6.92 -1.07
N PRO A 138 -20.90 -6.66 -1.04
CA PRO A 138 -21.89 -7.73 -1.01
C PRO A 138 -21.85 -8.64 -2.24
N THR A 139 -21.39 -8.14 -3.40
CA THR A 139 -21.26 -8.92 -4.65
C THR A 139 -19.94 -9.69 -4.74
N LEU A 140 -18.89 -9.27 -4.03
CA LEU A 140 -17.59 -9.97 -4.01
C LEU A 140 -17.58 -11.13 -2.99
N CYS A 141 -18.24 -10.96 -1.84
CA CYS A 141 -18.32 -11.98 -0.80
C CYS A 141 -19.41 -13.05 -1.01
N SER A 142 -20.32 -12.87 -1.96
CA SER A 142 -21.33 -13.90 -2.28
C SER A 142 -20.76 -15.04 -3.16
N ASN A 143 -19.56 -14.87 -3.73
CA ASN A 143 -18.84 -15.91 -4.49
C ASN A 143 -17.65 -16.53 -3.73
N THR A 144 -17.33 -16.02 -2.54
CA THR A 144 -16.34 -16.62 -1.65
C THR A 144 -17.10 -17.19 -0.47
N ALA A 145 -17.13 -18.52 -0.35
CA ALA A 145 -17.66 -19.18 0.83
C ALA A 145 -16.93 -18.61 2.05
N VAL A 146 -17.58 -17.68 2.75
CA VAL A 146 -17.17 -17.21 4.06
C VAL A 146 -17.34 -18.42 4.97
N ILE A 147 -16.25 -19.16 5.19
CA ILE A 147 -16.18 -20.16 6.26
C ILE A 147 -16.13 -19.36 7.57
N THR A 148 -17.28 -18.85 7.99
CA THR A 148 -17.54 -18.53 9.38
C THR A 148 -17.93 -19.83 10.06
N GLU A 149 -16.95 -20.66 10.41
CA GLU A 149 -17.17 -21.64 11.48
C GLU A 149 -16.75 -21.00 12.80
N LYS A 150 -17.79 -20.61 13.54
CA LYS A 150 -17.79 -20.41 14.98
C LYS A 150 -16.99 -21.53 15.65
N PHE A 151 -16.09 -21.23 16.57
CA PHE A 151 -15.98 -21.85 17.90
C PHE A 151 -15.14 -20.96 18.82
#